data_AF-A0A5N6XV20-F1
#
_entry.id   AF-A0A5N6XV20-F1
#
_cell.length_a   1.000
_cell.length_b   1.000
_cell.length_c   1.000
_cell.angle_alpha   90.00
_cell.angle_beta   90.00
_cell.angle_gamma   90.00
#
_symmetry.space_group_name_H-M   'P 1'
#
loop_
_entity.id
_entity.type
_entity.pdbx_description
1 polymer ?
#
loop_
_entity_poly.entity_id
_entity_poly.type
_entity_poly.pdbx_seq_one_letter_code
_entity_poly.pdbx_strand_id
1 'polypeptide(L)'
;MSRRKNGPIVEYLNTISAWHPISAQIVDYIQHPYRGLRAKSKRVDDLGNGSVLPSREAGYPLPVALIARYQLTTVDAFACEISIDDPYSQMTHQQWMESLWRGCVGPDIVVYIQDHDFAEMGQSQDLVYSARLHDTLGIVIPRARGSSKEPKEKVLRHVVWAIDSIVMSTRSQ
;
A
#
# COMPACT_ATOMS: atom_id res chain seq x y z
N MET A 1 -28.99 -3.49 -12.77
CA MET A 1 -28.55 -2.61 -11.67
C MET A 1 -28.77 -3.34 -10.36
N SER A 2 -27.71 -3.88 -9.75
CA SER A 2 -27.84 -4.55 -8.45
C SER A 2 -28.15 -3.48 -7.40
N ARG A 3 -29.29 -3.60 -6.71
CA ARG A 3 -29.60 -2.73 -5.56
C ARG A 3 -28.49 -2.95 -4.53
N ARG A 4 -27.78 -1.89 -4.17
CA ARG A 4 -26.88 -1.92 -3.01
C ARG A 4 -27.70 -2.36 -1.80
N LYS A 5 -27.18 -3.34 -1.06
CA LYS A 5 -27.90 -3.89 0.10
C LYS A 5 -27.94 -2.90 1.25
N ASN A 6 -26.95 -2.02 1.34
CA ASN A 6 -26.78 -1.03 2.38
C ASN A 6 -26.46 0.35 1.77
N GLY A 7 -26.60 1.42 2.56
CA GLY A 7 -26.14 2.75 2.17
C GLY A 7 -24.61 2.88 2.12
N PRO A 8 -24.06 3.89 1.44
CA PRO A 8 -22.62 4.03 1.18
C PRO A 8 -21.79 4.11 2.45
N ILE A 9 -22.26 4.81 3.49
CA ILE A 9 -21.59 4.86 4.80
C ILE A 9 -21.49 3.48 5.47
N VAL A 10 -22.53 2.64 5.35
CA VAL A 10 -22.54 1.30 5.92
C VAL A 10 -21.57 0.39 5.16
N GLU A 11 -21.50 0.53 3.83
CA GLU A 11 -20.52 -0.19 3.01
C GLU A 11 -19.08 0.24 3.33
N TYR A 12 -18.86 1.53 3.59
CA TYR A 12 -17.58 2.06 4.02
C TYR A 12 -17.13 1.47 5.36
N LEU A 13 -17.99 1.50 6.38
CA LEU A 13 -17.68 0.95 7.70
C LEU A 13 -17.47 -0.58 7.66
N ASN A 14 -18.24 -1.30 6.85
CA ASN A 14 -18.03 -2.74 6.64
C ASN A 14 -16.66 -3.02 5.99
N THR A 15 -16.24 -2.16 5.06
CA THR A 15 -14.93 -2.27 4.42
C THR A 15 -13.82 -2.08 5.45
N ILE A 16 -13.89 -1.05 6.30
CA ILE A 16 -12.92 -0.83 7.39
C ILE A 16 -12.91 -2.03 8.35
N SER A 17 -14.09 -2.51 8.74
CA SER A 17 -14.22 -3.68 9.63
C SER A 17 -13.49 -4.91 9.09
N ALA A 18 -13.63 -5.19 7.79
CA ALA A 18 -12.96 -6.29 7.12
C ALA A 18 -11.44 -6.13 7.05
N TRP A 19 -10.92 -4.90 7.15
CA TRP A 19 -9.48 -4.63 7.12
C TRP A 19 -8.76 -4.87 8.43
N HIS A 20 -9.42 -4.79 9.59
CA HIS A 20 -8.77 -5.08 10.87
C HIS A 20 -8.11 -6.47 10.95
N PRO A 21 -8.77 -7.59 10.58
CA PRO A 21 -8.11 -8.90 10.59
C PRO A 21 -6.99 -9.02 9.54
N ILE A 22 -7.08 -8.30 8.41
CA ILE A 22 -6.02 -8.26 7.40
C ILE A 22 -4.81 -7.49 7.94
N SER A 23 -5.06 -6.36 8.60
CA SER A 23 -4.04 -5.57 9.30
C SER A 23 -3.30 -6.39 10.34
N ALA A 24 -4.01 -7.18 11.16
CA ALA A 24 -3.37 -8.06 12.13
C ALA A 24 -2.44 -9.10 11.47
N GLN A 25 -2.84 -9.65 10.31
CA GLN A 25 -2.01 -10.58 9.54
C GLN A 25 -0.77 -9.89 8.94
N ILE A 26 -0.90 -8.65 8.46
CA ILE A 26 0.24 -7.87 7.95
C ILE A 26 1.25 -7.62 9.08
N VAL A 27 0.77 -7.22 10.25
CA VAL A 27 1.62 -7.00 11.43
C VAL A 27 2.35 -8.29 11.83
N ASP A 28 1.64 -9.42 11.90
CA ASP A 28 2.25 -10.71 12.23
C ASP A 28 3.30 -11.13 11.18
N TYR A 29 3.01 -10.94 9.89
CA TYR A 29 3.96 -11.23 8.81
C TYR A 29 5.23 -10.38 8.90
N ILE A 30 5.10 -9.07 9.14
CA ILE A 30 6.24 -8.15 9.22
C ILE A 30 7.07 -8.40 10.48
N GLN A 31 6.42 -8.66 11.62
CA GLN A 31 7.10 -8.89 12.91
C GLN A 31 7.68 -10.31 13.04
N HIS A 32 7.04 -11.31 12.41
CA HIS A 32 7.44 -12.71 12.51
C HIS A 32 7.61 -13.39 11.13
N PRO A 33 8.39 -12.82 10.20
CA PRO A 33 8.50 -13.30 8.82
C PRO A 33 9.02 -14.74 8.71
N TYR A 34 9.72 -15.23 9.72
CA TYR A 34 10.32 -16.56 9.76
C TYR A 34 9.46 -17.62 10.48
N ARG A 35 8.30 -17.25 11.04
CA ARG A 35 7.42 -18.19 11.75
C ARG A 35 6.97 -19.34 10.85
N GLY A 36 6.66 -19.06 9.58
CA GLY A 36 6.30 -20.06 8.57
C GLY A 36 7.49 -20.84 8.00
N LEU A 37 8.66 -20.20 7.88
CA LEU A 37 9.89 -20.85 7.39
C LEU A 37 10.41 -21.89 8.39
N ARG A 38 10.34 -21.61 9.70
CA ARG A 38 10.70 -22.54 10.77
C ARG A 38 9.79 -23.77 10.82
N ALA A 39 8.50 -23.60 10.50
CA ALA A 39 7.53 -24.70 10.47
C ALA A 39 7.71 -25.64 9.26
N LYS A 40 8.18 -25.11 8.11
CA LYS A 40 8.54 -25.93 6.94
C LYS A 40 9.81 -26.73 7.13
N SER A 41 10.84 -26.17 7.78
CA SER A 41 12.07 -26.92 8.10
C SER A 41 11.78 -28.17 8.93
N LYS A 42 10.85 -28.07 9.90
CA LYS A 42 10.46 -29.20 10.78
C LYS A 42 9.74 -30.36 10.06
N ARG A 43 9.25 -30.18 8.83
CA ARG A 43 8.57 -31.24 8.07
C ARG A 43 9.48 -31.98 7.08
N VAL A 44 10.73 -31.55 6.90
CA VAL A 44 11.66 -32.15 5.94
C VAL A 44 12.70 -33.06 6.62
N ASP A 45 12.83 -33.00 7.95
CA ASP A 45 13.84 -33.75 8.71
C ASP A 45 13.33 -35.10 9.27
N ASP A 46 12.67 -35.95 8.46
CA ASP A 46 12.38 -37.35 8.86
C ASP A 46 13.01 -38.42 7.95
N LEU A 47 13.79 -38.05 6.92
CA LEU A 47 14.55 -39.02 6.12
C LEU A 47 15.91 -38.46 5.67
N GLY A 48 16.96 -38.75 6.46
CA GLY A 48 18.30 -39.03 5.91
C GLY A 48 19.25 -37.85 5.63
N ASN A 49 20.12 -37.59 6.60
CA ASN A 49 21.55 -37.25 6.47
C ASN A 49 21.99 -36.25 5.37
N GLY A 50 22.09 -34.97 5.76
CA GLY A 50 22.96 -33.98 5.13
C GLY A 50 22.94 -32.70 5.97
N SER A 51 23.97 -32.47 6.79
CA SER A 51 24.02 -31.28 7.65
C SER A 51 24.23 -30.02 6.78
N VAL A 52 23.13 -29.40 6.36
CA VAL A 52 23.17 -28.01 5.89
C VAL A 52 23.16 -27.16 7.14
N LEU A 53 24.34 -26.77 7.62
CA LEU A 53 24.45 -25.68 8.57
C LEU A 53 23.78 -24.46 7.92
N PRO A 54 22.79 -23.81 8.56
CA PRO A 54 22.27 -22.56 8.04
C PRO A 54 23.44 -21.57 8.12
N SER A 55 24.01 -21.24 6.95
CA SER A 55 25.07 -20.26 6.82
C SER A 55 24.58 -18.97 7.49
N ARG A 56 25.25 -18.59 8.57
CA ARG A 56 24.96 -17.41 9.39
C ARG A 56 25.11 -16.07 8.65
N GLU A 57 25.46 -16.09 7.36
CA GLU A 57 25.70 -14.90 6.54
C GLU A 57 24.61 -14.61 5.49
N ALA A 58 23.70 -15.54 5.19
CA ALA A 58 22.55 -15.23 4.35
C ALA A 58 21.51 -14.49 5.20
N GLY A 59 21.69 -13.18 5.34
CA GLY A 59 20.73 -12.29 5.97
C GLY A 59 19.31 -12.59 5.48
N TYR A 60 18.45 -12.85 6.45
CA TYR A 60 17.02 -13.02 6.29
C TYR A 60 16.41 -11.88 5.45
N PRO A 61 15.66 -12.15 4.35
CA PRO A 61 15.13 -11.10 3.47
C PRO A 61 14.20 -10.14 4.22
N LEU A 62 14.22 -8.86 3.86
CA LEU A 62 13.29 -7.88 4.45
C LEU A 62 11.84 -8.27 4.08
N PRO A 63 10.94 -8.49 5.05
CA PRO A 63 9.56 -8.79 4.74
C PRO A 63 8.87 -7.56 4.14
N VAL A 64 8.35 -7.72 2.93
CA VAL A 64 7.58 -6.68 2.23
C VAL A 64 6.17 -7.21 1.97
N ALA A 65 5.16 -6.42 2.35
CA ALA A 65 3.76 -6.68 2.02
C ALA A 65 3.29 -5.66 0.98
N LEU A 66 2.83 -6.15 -0.18
CA LEU A 66 2.26 -5.30 -1.22
C LEU A 66 0.73 -5.28 -1.08
N ILE A 67 0.17 -4.09 -0.91
CA ILE A 67 -1.25 -3.91 -0.66
C ILE A 67 -1.85 -3.01 -1.74
N ALA A 68 -2.81 -3.52 -2.49
CA ALA A 68 -3.52 -2.75 -3.50
C ALA A 68 -4.80 -2.14 -2.92
N ARG A 69 -5.10 -0.89 -3.27
CA ARG A 69 -6.36 -0.18 -2.98
C ARG A 69 -6.75 -0.24 -1.49
N TYR A 70 -5.82 0.18 -0.63
CA TYR A 70 -5.98 0.09 0.81
C TYR A 70 -6.80 1.26 1.39
N GLN A 71 -6.13 2.28 1.94
CA GLN A 71 -6.80 3.38 2.64
C GLN A 71 -7.17 4.51 1.68
N LEU A 72 -6.18 5.13 1.04
CA LEU A 72 -6.36 6.35 0.26
C LEU A 72 -7.41 6.20 -0.84
N THR A 73 -7.30 5.15 -1.66
CA THR A 73 -8.26 4.92 -2.77
C THR A 73 -9.67 4.67 -2.26
N THR A 74 -9.83 3.96 -1.13
CA THR A 74 -11.15 3.66 -0.57
C THR A 74 -11.76 4.89 0.08
N VAL A 75 -10.98 5.64 0.86
CA VAL A 75 -11.39 6.94 1.40
C VAL A 75 -11.86 7.85 0.28
N ASP A 76 -11.04 8.06 -0.75
CA ASP A 76 -11.32 8.96 -1.87
C ASP A 76 -12.63 8.60 -2.59
N ALA A 77 -12.79 7.30 -2.91
CA ALA A 77 -14.00 6.80 -3.57
C ALA A 77 -15.26 7.00 -2.73
N PHE A 78 -15.22 6.69 -1.42
CA PHE A 78 -16.40 6.83 -0.56
C PHE A 78 -16.68 8.28 -0.13
N ALA A 79 -15.65 9.13 -0.01
CA ALA A 79 -15.82 10.55 0.28
C ALA A 79 -16.54 11.29 -0.86
N CYS A 80 -16.34 10.84 -2.11
CA CYS A 80 -17.08 11.36 -3.26
C CYS A 80 -18.53 10.82 -3.34
N GLU A 81 -18.79 9.66 -2.73
CA GLU A 81 -20.06 8.95 -2.85
C GLU A 81 -21.05 9.28 -1.73
N ILE A 82 -20.55 9.54 -0.52
CA ILE A 82 -21.34 9.89 0.65
C ILE A 82 -21.69 11.39 0.57
N SER A 83 -22.98 11.71 0.58
CA SER A 83 -23.45 13.09 0.56
C SER A 83 -23.04 13.85 1.83
N ILE A 84 -22.60 15.09 1.64
CA ILE A 84 -22.24 16.02 2.71
C ILE A 84 -23.43 16.96 2.90
N ASP A 85 -24.31 16.63 3.85
CA ASP A 85 -25.49 17.43 4.20
C ASP A 85 -25.22 18.39 5.38
N ASP A 86 -23.96 18.53 5.77
CA ASP A 86 -23.50 19.25 6.95
C ASP A 86 -22.46 20.34 6.56
N PRO A 87 -21.92 21.15 7.49
CA PRO A 87 -21.03 22.25 7.15
C PRO A 87 -19.58 21.81 6.88
N TYR A 88 -19.28 20.51 6.78
CA TYR A 88 -17.92 20.07 6.48
C TYR A 88 -17.53 20.46 5.04
N SER A 89 -16.31 20.97 4.88
CA SER A 89 -15.70 21.07 3.56
C SER A 89 -15.40 19.66 3.03
N GLN A 90 -15.30 19.50 1.70
CA GLN A 90 -14.91 18.21 1.09
C GLN A 90 -13.62 17.66 1.70
N MET A 91 -12.62 18.52 1.91
CA MET A 91 -11.36 18.15 2.54
C MET A 91 -11.57 17.66 3.98
N THR A 92 -12.36 18.37 4.79
CA THR A 92 -12.61 17.99 6.18
C THR A 92 -13.41 16.69 6.26
N HIS A 93 -14.37 16.50 5.36
CA HIS A 93 -15.13 15.26 5.25
C HIS A 93 -14.21 14.08 4.96
N GLN A 94 -13.32 14.23 3.97
CA GLN A 94 -12.32 13.23 3.64
C GLN A 94 -11.41 12.92 4.84
N GLN A 95 -10.87 13.94 5.50
CA GLN A 95 -10.02 13.76 6.69
C GLN A 95 -10.75 13.05 7.84
N TRP A 96 -12.04 13.35 8.05
CA TRP A 96 -12.85 12.62 9.01
C TRP A 96 -13.00 11.15 8.61
N MET A 97 -13.26 10.87 7.34
CA MET A 97 -13.34 9.49 6.83
C MET A 97 -12.01 8.74 6.98
N GLU A 98 -10.87 9.38 6.69
CA GLU A 98 -9.52 8.84 6.90
C GLU A 98 -9.32 8.45 8.36
N SER A 99 -9.81 9.28 9.28
CA SER A 99 -9.68 9.04 10.71
C SER A 99 -10.35 7.74 11.19
N LEU A 100 -11.33 7.22 10.45
CA LEU A 100 -12.01 5.96 10.79
C LEU A 100 -11.14 4.72 10.58
N TRP A 101 -10.03 4.84 9.82
CA TRP A 101 -9.09 3.74 9.62
C TRP A 101 -8.08 3.58 10.75
N ARG A 102 -8.15 4.44 11.78
CA ARG A 102 -7.34 4.29 13.00
C ARG A 102 -7.60 2.92 13.61
N GLY A 103 -6.55 2.12 13.77
CA GLY A 103 -6.63 0.72 14.21
C GLY A 103 -6.39 -0.30 13.09
N CYS A 104 -6.23 0.14 11.84
CA CYS A 104 -5.59 -0.63 10.79
C CYS A 104 -4.16 -0.09 10.54
N VAL A 105 -3.22 -0.97 10.20
CA VAL A 105 -1.80 -0.65 9.98
C VAL A 105 -1.64 0.31 8.79
N GLY A 106 -0.91 1.41 8.93
CA GLY A 106 -0.61 2.31 7.82
C GLY A 106 0.54 1.79 6.95
N PRO A 107 0.59 2.10 5.65
CA PRO A 107 1.75 1.80 4.81
C PRO A 107 2.95 2.70 5.17
N ASP A 108 4.17 2.18 5.02
CA ASP A 108 5.39 2.99 5.12
C ASP A 108 5.65 3.83 3.86
N ILE A 109 5.29 3.26 2.70
CA ILE A 109 5.42 3.88 1.38
C ILE A 109 4.09 3.72 0.63
N VAL A 110 3.58 4.81 0.07
CA VAL A 110 2.41 4.83 -0.81
C VAL A 110 2.85 5.10 -2.24
N VAL A 111 2.54 4.19 -3.16
CA VAL A 111 2.70 4.46 -4.60
C VAL A 111 1.34 4.89 -5.14
N TYR A 112 1.27 6.13 -5.62
CA TYR A 112 0.03 6.72 -6.13
C TYR A 112 0.14 6.97 -7.63
N ILE A 113 -0.87 6.55 -8.38
CA ILE A 113 -0.98 6.83 -9.81
C ILE A 113 -1.89 8.04 -9.97
N GLN A 114 -1.33 9.15 -10.46
CA GLN A 114 -2.06 10.40 -10.63
C GLN A 114 -2.42 10.61 -12.09
N ASP A 115 -3.71 10.75 -12.38
CA ASP A 115 -4.16 11.11 -13.71
C ASP A 115 -3.97 12.60 -13.97
N HIS A 116 -3.34 12.93 -15.09
CA HIS A 116 -3.17 14.28 -15.60
C HIS A 116 -3.87 14.43 -16.95
N ASP A 117 -4.31 15.66 -17.23
CA ASP A 117 -4.79 16.05 -18.55
C ASP A 117 -3.61 16.28 -19.49
N PHE A 118 -3.76 15.91 -20.77
CA PHE A 118 -2.67 15.94 -21.76
C PHE A 118 -1.99 17.30 -21.88
N ALA A 119 -2.71 18.40 -21.62
CA ALA A 119 -2.19 19.77 -21.67
C ALA A 119 -1.20 20.09 -20.52
N GLU A 120 -1.37 19.47 -19.35
CA GLU A 120 -0.50 19.68 -18.17
C GLU A 120 0.68 18.70 -18.14
N MET A 121 0.67 17.68 -19.00
CA MET A 121 1.55 16.53 -18.88
C MET A 121 2.98 16.77 -19.35
N GLY A 122 3.22 17.74 -20.24
CA GLY A 122 4.55 18.16 -20.72
C GLY A 122 5.64 17.08 -20.74
N GLN A 123 6.85 17.41 -20.24
CA GLN A 123 7.93 16.44 -19.97
C GLN A 123 7.67 15.56 -18.73
N SER A 124 6.59 15.78 -17.99
CA SER A 124 6.28 15.12 -16.72
C SER A 124 5.82 13.67 -16.86
N GLN A 125 5.43 13.19 -18.03
CA GLN A 125 4.97 11.80 -18.20
C GLN A 125 6.01 10.75 -17.76
N ASP A 126 7.30 11.10 -17.80
CA ASP A 126 8.41 10.23 -17.38
C ASP A 126 8.93 10.55 -15.95
N LEU A 127 8.39 11.57 -15.28
CA LEU A 127 8.88 12.07 -13.99
C LEU A 127 8.15 11.41 -12.83
N VAL A 128 8.77 10.38 -12.24
CA VAL A 128 8.41 9.88 -10.92
C VAL A 128 8.95 10.84 -9.87
N TYR A 129 8.12 11.27 -8.93
CA TYR A 129 8.57 12.14 -7.85
C TYR A 129 8.09 11.65 -6.49
N SER A 130 8.90 11.91 -5.46
CA SER A 130 8.51 11.70 -4.08
C SER A 130 7.63 12.86 -3.62
N ALA A 131 6.49 12.56 -3.02
CA ALA A 131 5.63 13.51 -2.34
C ALA A 131 5.45 13.07 -0.90
N ARG A 132 5.47 14.00 0.05
CA ARG A 132 5.09 13.67 1.42
C ARG A 132 3.57 13.65 1.51
N LEU A 133 2.99 12.45 1.58
CA LEU A 133 1.56 12.27 1.67
C LEU A 133 1.19 12.20 3.15
N HIS A 134 0.91 13.37 3.74
CA HIS A 134 0.69 13.51 5.19
C HIS A 134 1.89 12.99 5.99
N ASP A 135 1.71 11.91 6.74
CA ASP A 135 2.73 11.29 7.59
C ASP A 135 3.48 10.14 6.88
N THR A 136 3.15 9.87 5.62
CA THR A 136 3.68 8.74 4.85
C THR A 136 4.50 9.22 3.64
N LEU A 137 5.55 8.49 3.31
CA LEU A 137 6.32 8.74 2.09
C LEU A 137 5.52 8.27 0.88
N GLY A 138 5.22 9.19 -0.03
CA GLY A 138 4.51 8.93 -1.27
C GLY A 138 5.47 8.94 -2.46
N ILE A 139 5.23 8.03 -3.41
CA ILE A 139 5.84 8.05 -4.75
C ILE A 139 4.70 8.23 -5.74
N VAL A 140 4.73 9.33 -6.50
CA VAL A 140 3.69 9.64 -7.48
C VAL A 140 4.16 9.25 -8.88
N ILE A 141 3.31 8.50 -9.58
CA ILE A 141 3.48 8.11 -10.97
C ILE A 141 2.43 8.86 -11.79
N PRO A 142 2.82 9.85 -12.59
CA PRO A 142 1.89 10.54 -13.47
C PRO A 142 1.44 9.61 -14.60
N ARG A 143 0.15 9.65 -14.92
CA ARG A 143 -0.49 8.88 -15.98
C ARG A 143 -1.41 9.78 -16.80
N ALA A 144 -1.54 9.48 -18.09
CA ALA A 144 -2.55 10.14 -18.90
C ALA A 144 -3.96 9.74 -18.50
N ARG A 145 -4.83 10.73 -18.28
CA ARG A 145 -6.23 10.49 -17.93
C ARG A 145 -6.88 9.55 -18.94
N GLY A 146 -7.47 8.46 -18.45
CA GLY A 146 -8.10 7.43 -19.28
C GLY A 146 -7.14 6.47 -19.99
N SER A 147 -5.82 6.60 -19.79
CA SER A 147 -4.85 5.63 -20.30
C SER A 147 -4.86 4.36 -19.46
N SER A 148 -5.18 3.24 -20.09
CA SER A 148 -5.01 1.90 -19.52
C SER A 148 -3.62 1.30 -19.78
N LYS A 149 -2.72 2.04 -20.44
CA LYS A 149 -1.37 1.57 -20.75
C LYS A 149 -0.56 1.39 -19.47
N GLU A 150 0.13 0.27 -19.38
CA GLU A 150 1.09 0.02 -18.31
C GLU A 150 2.20 1.09 -18.32
N PRO A 151 2.72 1.47 -17.14
CA PRO A 151 3.88 2.36 -17.06
C PRO A 151 5.06 1.77 -17.86
N LYS A 152 5.77 2.63 -18.60
CA LYS A 152 6.97 2.22 -19.33
C LYS A 152 8.00 1.65 -18.35
N GLU A 153 8.81 0.69 -18.79
CA GLU A 153 9.86 0.07 -17.97
C GLU A 153 10.80 1.09 -17.31
N LYS A 154 11.14 2.19 -18.00
CA LYS A 154 11.93 3.29 -17.46
C LYS A 154 11.31 3.91 -16.19
N VAL A 155 9.98 4.07 -16.18
CA VAL A 155 9.23 4.60 -15.03
C VAL A 155 9.29 3.60 -13.88
N LEU A 156 9.08 2.31 -14.15
CA LEU A 156 9.17 1.25 -13.14
C LEU A 156 10.57 1.18 -12.52
N ARG A 157 11.64 1.32 -13.32
CA ARG A 157 13.01 1.39 -12.81
C ARG A 157 13.24 2.59 -11.88
N HIS A 158 12.67 3.75 -12.19
CA HIS A 158 12.74 4.90 -11.29
C HIS A 158 11.98 4.68 -9.98
N VAL A 159 10.82 4.02 -10.01
CA VAL A 159 10.07 3.67 -8.79
C VAL A 159 10.90 2.74 -7.91
N VAL A 160 11.50 1.69 -8.48
CA VAL A 160 12.39 0.77 -7.75
C VAL A 160 13.54 1.54 -7.10
N TRP A 161 14.23 2.38 -7.87
CA TRP A 161 15.31 3.22 -7.34
C TRP A 161 14.85 4.15 -6.21
N ALA A 162 13.67 4.76 -6.33
CA ALA A 162 13.13 5.64 -5.30
C ALA A 162 12.80 4.87 -4.00
N ILE A 163 12.22 3.67 -4.12
CA ILE A 163 11.96 2.79 -2.97
C ILE A 163 13.28 2.38 -2.32
N ASP A 164 14.27 1.92 -3.10
CA ASP A 164 15.57 1.51 -2.58
C ASP A 164 16.28 2.65 -1.86
N SER A 165 16.21 3.87 -2.40
CA SER A 165 16.76 5.07 -1.76
C SER A 165 16.12 5.34 -0.39
N ILE A 166 14.79 5.24 -0.29
CA ILE A 166 14.05 5.40 0.97
C ILE A 166 14.44 4.32 1.98
N VAL A 167 14.50 3.05 1.54
CA VAL A 167 14.86 1.91 2.40
C VAL A 167 16.32 2.00 2.87
N MET A 168 17.23 2.42 2.00
CA MET A 168 18.64 2.63 2.37
C MET A 168 18.79 3.77 3.39
N SER A 169 18.05 4.87 3.23
CA SER A 169 18.08 6.01 4.15
C SER A 169 17.57 5.65 5.55
N THR A 170 16.60 4.75 5.66
CA THR A 170 16.01 4.33 6.94
C THR A 170 16.85 3.29 7.69
N ARG A 171 17.71 2.54 6.99
CA ARG A 171 18.66 1.58 7.61
C ARG A 171 19.92 2.20 8.21
N SER A 172 20.24 3.44 7.81
CA SER A 172 21.47 4.12 8.26
C SER A 172 21.29 4.96 9.53
N GLN A 173 20.11 4.90 10.17
CA GLN A 173 19.80 5.52 11.46
C GLN A 173 19.59 4.44 12.52
#